data_AF-A0AAU0NWE5-F1
#
_entry.id   AF-A0AAU0NWE5-F1
#
_cell.length_a   1.000
_cell.length_b   1.000
_cell.length_c   1.000
_cell.angle_alpha   90.00
_cell.angle_beta   90.00
_cell.angle_gamma   90.00
#
_symmetry.space_group_name_H-M   'P 1'
#
loop_
_entity.id
_entity.type
_entity.pdbx_description
1 polymer ?
#
loop_
_entity_poly.entity_id
_entity_poly.type
_entity_poly.pdbx_seq_one_letter_code
_entity_poly.pdbx_strand_id
1 'polypeptide(L)'
;METREYVEYLLKNYNEILKDIDQLKFEYEAFKNFESEEVIEVLNFSSASGDRVITSNISDKTCKIALVYNEVTKRMSKESKEEIYKMMKAAEFEITRLNYCIERLEPKVKEVLKKIFIEKLSWNSVCEIGIYRRYNSKSDR
;
A
#
# COMPACT_ATOMS: atom_id res chain seq x y z
N MET A 1 10.07 -15.33 -15.75
CA MET A 1 11.21 -14.68 -15.08
C MET A 1 11.97 -15.76 -14.35
N GLU A 2 13.29 -15.80 -14.49
CA GLU A 2 14.11 -16.79 -13.78
C GLU A 2 14.15 -16.42 -12.28
N THR A 3 14.26 -17.41 -11.37
CA THR A 3 14.06 -17.19 -9.92
C THR A 3 15.06 -16.18 -9.35
N ARG A 4 16.28 -16.14 -9.90
CA ARG A 4 17.33 -15.20 -9.49
C ARG A 4 17.02 -13.77 -9.92
N GLU A 5 16.58 -13.59 -11.16
CA GLU A 5 16.22 -12.27 -11.68
C GLU A 5 15.12 -11.63 -10.83
N TYR A 6 14.15 -12.43 -10.39
CA TYR A 6 13.07 -11.96 -9.53
C TYR A 6 13.57 -11.50 -8.16
N VAL A 7 14.47 -12.25 -7.53
CA VAL A 7 15.07 -11.86 -6.24
C VAL A 7 15.94 -10.61 -6.38
N GLU A 8 16.71 -10.49 -7.46
CA GLU A 8 17.50 -9.29 -7.75
C GLU A 8 16.61 -8.05 -7.93
N TYR A 9 15.46 -8.20 -8.61
CA TYR A 9 14.46 -7.15 -8.74
C TYR A 9 13.91 -6.73 -7.36
N LEU A 10 13.49 -7.67 -6.52
CA LEU A 10 12.97 -7.36 -5.18
C LEU A 10 14.00 -6.64 -4.30
N LEU A 11 15.28 -7.03 -4.37
CA LEU A 11 16.35 -6.37 -3.62
C LEU A 11 16.62 -4.95 -4.09
N LYS A 12 16.68 -4.72 -5.41
CA LYS A 12 16.92 -3.38 -5.98
C LYS A 12 15.79 -2.41 -5.63
N ASN A 13 14.55 -2.88 -5.74
CA ASN A 13 13.34 -2.08 -5.55
C ASN A 13 12.75 -2.18 -4.14
N TYR A 14 13.46 -2.78 -3.18
CA TYR A 14 12.97 -3.01 -1.81
C TYR A 14 12.31 -1.77 -1.17
N ASN A 15 12.99 -0.62 -1.26
CA ASN A 15 12.50 0.63 -0.69
C ASN A 15 11.33 1.22 -1.48
N GLU A 16 11.25 0.99 -2.78
CA GLU A 16 10.12 1.44 -3.61
C GLU A 16 8.88 0.61 -3.28
N ILE A 17 9.02 -0.72 -3.20
CA ILE A 17 7.94 -1.62 -2.80
C ILE A 17 7.39 -1.27 -1.40
N LEU A 18 8.25 -0.88 -0.45
CA LEU A 18 7.79 -0.39 0.86
C LEU A 18 6.96 0.89 0.75
N LYS A 19 7.38 1.85 -0.08
CA LYS A 19 6.60 3.07 -0.34
C LYS A 19 5.26 2.75 -0.99
N ASP A 20 5.25 1.81 -1.94
CA ASP A 20 4.02 1.37 -2.60
C ASP A 20 3.07 0.72 -1.59
N ILE A 21 3.58 -0.10 -0.66
CA ILE A 21 2.78 -0.65 0.45
C ILE A 21 2.20 0.47 1.32
N ASP A 22 2.99 1.48 1.68
CA ASP A 22 2.53 2.60 2.50
C ASP A 22 1.48 3.45 1.77
N GLN A 23 1.66 3.66 0.47
CA GLN A 23 0.68 4.33 -0.39
C GLN A 23 -0.63 3.52 -0.45
N LEU A 24 -0.55 2.20 -0.70
CA LEU A 24 -1.73 1.33 -0.72
C LEU A 24 -2.47 1.31 0.62
N LYS A 25 -1.74 1.37 1.76
CA LYS A 25 -2.34 1.51 3.09
C LYS A 25 -3.08 2.84 3.24
N PHE A 26 -2.47 3.93 2.80
CA PHE A 26 -3.09 5.24 2.83
C PHE A 26 -4.36 5.29 1.97
N GLU A 27 -4.30 4.77 0.74
CA GLU A 27 -5.45 4.67 -0.15
C GLU A 27 -6.56 3.82 0.46
N TYR A 28 -6.22 2.65 1.03
CA TYR A 28 -7.18 1.77 1.68
C TYR A 28 -7.89 2.43 2.87
N GLU A 29 -7.18 3.19 3.71
CA GLU A 29 -7.79 3.96 4.80
C GLU A 29 -8.61 5.15 4.29
N ALA A 30 -8.20 5.81 3.20
CA ALA A 30 -8.99 6.87 2.59
C ALA A 30 -10.36 6.35 2.10
N PHE A 31 -10.41 5.19 1.42
CA PHE A 31 -11.67 4.56 1.01
C PHE A 31 -12.63 4.26 2.16
N LYS A 32 -12.12 4.01 3.36
CA LYS A 32 -12.94 3.80 4.56
C LYS A 32 -13.67 5.07 5.01
N ASN A 33 -13.10 6.25 4.74
CA ASN A 33 -13.67 7.54 5.14
C ASN A 33 -14.60 8.14 4.07
N PHE A 34 -14.36 7.88 2.78
CA PHE A 34 -15.25 8.34 1.70
C PHE A 34 -16.61 7.61 1.67
N GLU A 35 -16.67 6.33 2.06
CA GLU A 35 -17.94 5.57 2.12
C GLU A 35 -18.98 6.19 3.07
N SER A 36 -18.57 6.98 4.07
CA SER A 36 -19.48 7.62 5.03
C SER A 36 -19.95 9.02 4.63
N GLU A 37 -19.08 9.85 4.04
CA GLU A 37 -19.35 11.29 3.89
C GLU A 37 -20.15 11.63 2.62
N GLU A 38 -19.80 11.07 1.45
CA GLU A 38 -20.41 11.46 0.17
C GLU A 38 -21.86 10.98 -0.01
N VAL A 39 -22.22 9.86 0.62
CA VAL A 39 -23.59 9.32 0.56
C VAL A 39 -24.57 10.24 1.29
N ILE A 40 -24.15 10.87 2.38
CA ILE A 40 -25.01 11.77 3.17
C ILE A 40 -25.29 13.06 2.41
N GLU A 41 -24.29 13.59 1.71
CA GLU A 41 -24.40 14.86 0.99
C GLU A 41 -25.30 14.74 -0.26
N VAL A 42 -25.15 13.67 -1.06
CA VAL A 42 -26.02 13.42 -2.23
C VAL A 42 -27.47 13.16 -1.82
N LEU A 43 -27.72 12.52 -0.67
CA LEU A 43 -29.06 12.34 -0.13
C LEU A 43 -29.69 13.67 0.30
N ASN A 44 -28.90 14.57 0.91
CA ASN A 44 -29.39 15.86 1.40
C ASN A 44 -29.66 16.90 0.29
N PHE A 45 -28.94 16.86 -0.84
CA PHE A 45 -29.09 17.84 -1.93
C PHE A 45 -30.12 17.47 -3.01
N SER A 46 -30.75 16.30 -2.94
CA SER A 46 -31.71 15.84 -3.97
C SER A 46 -33.14 16.40 -3.83
N SER A 47 -33.44 17.21 -2.80
CA SER A 47 -34.74 17.87 -2.68
C SER A 47 -34.79 19.14 -3.54
N ALA A 48 -35.59 19.09 -4.60
CA ALA A 48 -35.81 20.17 -5.56
C ALA A 48 -36.16 21.50 -4.88
N SER A 49 -35.34 22.52 -5.16
CA SER A 49 -35.70 23.91 -4.93
C SER A 49 -36.74 24.36 -5.96
N GLY A 50 -37.86 24.89 -5.46
CA GLY A 50 -38.69 25.81 -6.23
C GLY A 50 -39.93 25.22 -6.91
N ASP A 51 -41.07 25.66 -6.38
CA ASP A 51 -42.42 25.68 -6.95
C ASP A 51 -43.29 24.42 -7.06
N ARG A 52 -44.53 24.64 -6.63
CA ARG A 52 -45.60 23.67 -6.37
C ARG A 52 -45.96 22.85 -7.61
N VAL A 53 -45.60 21.56 -7.63
CA VAL A 53 -46.30 20.57 -8.47
C VAL A 53 -46.50 19.27 -7.67
N ILE A 54 -47.77 18.90 -7.46
CA ILE A 54 -48.18 17.61 -6.92
C ILE A 54 -47.77 16.53 -7.93
N THR A 55 -46.63 15.86 -7.72
CA THR A 55 -46.28 14.63 -8.44
C THR A 55 -45.61 13.63 -7.50
N SER A 56 -46.42 12.87 -6.77
CA SER A 56 -45.98 11.71 -5.97
C SER A 56 -45.16 10.69 -6.79
N ASN A 57 -45.34 10.63 -8.11
CA ASN A 57 -44.68 9.65 -8.98
C ASN A 57 -43.25 10.00 -9.44
N ILE A 58 -42.83 11.28 -9.44
CA ILE A 58 -41.49 11.67 -9.91
C ILE A 58 -40.46 11.50 -8.78
N SER A 59 -40.84 11.88 -7.55
CA SER A 59 -40.03 11.69 -6.35
C SER A 59 -39.67 10.21 -6.12
N ASP A 60 -40.65 9.30 -6.23
CA ASP A 60 -40.43 7.86 -6.04
C ASP A 60 -39.43 7.26 -7.04
N LYS A 61 -39.43 7.73 -8.30
CA LYS A 61 -38.50 7.24 -9.32
C LYS A 61 -37.10 7.79 -9.10
N THR A 62 -36.97 9.09 -8.78
CA THR A 62 -35.68 9.70 -8.43
C THR A 62 -35.08 9.04 -7.19
N CYS A 63 -35.89 8.78 -6.16
CA CYS A 63 -35.48 8.06 -4.94
C CYS A 63 -35.01 6.62 -5.27
N LYS A 64 -35.77 5.87 -6.07
CA LYS A 64 -35.37 4.52 -6.50
C LYS A 64 -34.08 4.53 -7.31
N ILE A 65 -33.90 5.49 -8.21
CA ILE A 65 -32.67 5.65 -9.00
C ILE A 65 -31.49 5.97 -8.07
N ALA A 66 -31.66 6.85 -7.10
CA ALA A 66 -30.63 7.17 -6.11
C ALA A 66 -30.24 5.95 -5.26
N LEU A 67 -31.22 5.13 -4.83
CA LEU A 67 -30.96 3.90 -4.10
C LEU A 67 -30.17 2.88 -4.93
N VAL A 68 -30.56 2.66 -6.19
CA VAL A 68 -29.85 1.77 -7.11
C VAL A 68 -28.45 2.28 -7.39
N TYR A 69 -28.30 3.59 -7.64
CA TYR A 69 -26.99 4.21 -7.87
C TYR A 69 -26.08 4.07 -6.64
N ASN A 70 -26.62 4.26 -5.44
CA ASN A 70 -25.90 4.07 -4.18
C ASN A 70 -25.47 2.60 -3.99
N GLU A 71 -26.35 1.64 -4.22
CA GLU A 71 -26.02 0.21 -4.13
C GLU A 71 -24.94 -0.21 -5.14
N VAL A 72 -25.02 0.29 -6.38
CA VAL A 72 -24.02 0.03 -7.43
C VAL A 72 -22.68 0.68 -7.07
N THR A 73 -22.69 1.92 -6.59
CA THR A 73 -21.48 2.67 -6.20
C THR A 73 -20.81 2.01 -4.99
N LYS A 74 -21.57 1.59 -3.98
CA LYS A 74 -21.07 0.82 -2.83
C LYS A 74 -20.50 -0.54 -3.21
N ARG A 75 -21.08 -1.19 -4.22
CA ARG A 75 -20.55 -2.47 -4.72
C ARG A 75 -19.22 -2.24 -5.43
N MET A 76 -19.15 -1.23 -6.29
CA MET A 76 -17.92 -0.84 -6.99
C MET A 76 -16.83 -0.38 -6.02
N SER A 77 -17.16 0.41 -4.99
CA SER A 77 -16.20 0.83 -3.96
C SER A 77 -15.67 -0.38 -3.19
N LYS A 78 -16.55 -1.33 -2.84
CA LYS A 78 -16.16 -2.57 -2.17
C LYS A 78 -15.25 -3.43 -3.03
N GLU A 79 -15.58 -3.63 -4.30
CA GLU A 79 -14.75 -4.40 -5.25
C GLU A 79 -13.38 -3.75 -5.43
N SER A 80 -13.34 -2.43 -5.66
CA SER A 80 -12.08 -1.67 -5.78
C SER A 80 -11.23 -1.73 -4.50
N LYS A 81 -11.86 -1.63 -3.33
CA LYS A 81 -11.17 -1.76 -2.03
C LYS A 81 -10.60 -3.15 -1.80
N GLU A 82 -11.33 -4.18 -2.22
CA GLU A 82 -10.89 -5.57 -2.12
C GLU A 82 -9.69 -5.86 -3.05
N GLU A 83 -9.64 -5.25 -4.22
CA GLU A 83 -8.49 -5.31 -5.12
C GLU A 83 -7.24 -4.65 -4.52
N ILE A 84 -7.37 -3.42 -3.98
CA ILE A 84 -6.28 -2.72 -3.28
C ILE A 84 -5.77 -3.55 -2.09
N TYR A 85 -6.69 -4.14 -1.32
CA TYR A 85 -6.33 -5.00 -0.21
C TYR A 85 -5.53 -6.23 -0.65
N LYS A 86 -5.93 -6.89 -1.75
CA LYS A 86 -5.21 -8.05 -2.30
C LYS A 86 -3.82 -7.66 -2.78
N MET A 87 -3.68 -6.56 -3.52
CA MET A 87 -2.39 -6.05 -3.99
C MET A 87 -1.46 -5.73 -2.82
N MET A 88 -1.97 -5.02 -1.81
CA MET A 88 -1.24 -4.70 -0.59
C MET A 88 -0.76 -5.97 0.12
N LYS A 89 -1.63 -6.96 0.33
CA LYS A 89 -1.26 -8.21 1.01
C LYS A 89 -0.23 -9.03 0.23
N ALA A 90 -0.32 -9.06 -1.09
CA ALA A 90 0.67 -9.72 -1.93
C ALA A 90 2.05 -9.04 -1.79
N ALA A 91 2.10 -7.71 -1.87
CA ALA A 91 3.35 -6.95 -1.71
C ALA A 91 3.97 -7.11 -0.30
N GLU A 92 3.14 -7.03 0.75
CA GLU A 92 3.57 -7.28 2.14
C GLU A 92 4.15 -8.69 2.32
N PHE A 93 3.53 -9.69 1.70
CA PHE A 93 3.98 -11.07 1.77
C PHE A 93 5.34 -11.25 1.10
N GLU A 94 5.55 -10.69 -0.10
CA GLU A 94 6.84 -10.81 -0.80
C GLU A 94 7.98 -10.14 -0.02
N ILE A 95 7.75 -8.96 0.57
CA ILE A 95 8.74 -8.31 1.43
C ILE A 95 9.01 -9.13 2.70
N THR A 96 7.97 -9.67 3.32
CA THR A 96 8.12 -10.53 4.51
C THR A 96 8.94 -11.77 4.18
N ARG A 97 8.64 -12.42 3.06
CA ARG A 97 9.36 -13.61 2.58
C ARG A 97 10.81 -13.29 2.25
N LEU A 98 11.08 -12.18 1.56
CA LEU A 98 12.44 -11.72 1.27
C LEU A 98 13.22 -11.48 2.56
N ASN A 99 12.63 -10.77 3.52
CA ASN A 99 13.25 -10.53 4.83
C ASN A 99 13.55 -11.82 5.58
N TYR A 100 12.60 -12.77 5.57
CA TYR A 100 12.82 -14.10 6.14
C TYR A 100 14.02 -14.83 5.51
N CYS A 101 14.17 -14.74 4.18
CA CYS A 101 15.32 -15.31 3.49
C CYS A 101 16.63 -14.60 3.88
N ILE A 102 16.64 -13.26 3.95
CA ILE A 102 17.81 -12.46 4.34
C ILE A 102 18.26 -12.80 5.76
N GLU A 103 17.32 -13.01 6.69
CA GLU A 103 17.61 -13.33 8.09
C GLU A 103 18.35 -14.67 8.25
N ARG A 104 18.21 -15.60 7.29
CA ARG A 104 18.87 -16.92 7.30
C ARG A 104 20.25 -16.94 6.65
N LEU A 105 20.69 -15.83 6.04
CA LEU A 105 22.01 -15.71 5.47
C LEU A 105 23.09 -15.68 6.56
N GLU A 106 24.32 -16.00 6.20
CA GLU A 106 25.47 -15.85 7.10
C GLU A 106 25.53 -14.41 7.64
N PRO A 107 25.82 -14.20 8.95
CA PRO A 107 25.75 -12.88 9.58
C PRO A 107 26.45 -11.75 8.81
N LYS A 108 27.64 -12.03 8.25
CA LYS A 108 28.41 -11.06 7.46
C LYS A 108 27.72 -10.70 6.15
N VAL A 109 27.19 -11.70 5.44
CA VAL A 109 26.51 -11.52 4.16
C VAL A 109 25.22 -10.75 4.35
N LYS A 110 24.44 -11.13 5.37
CA LYS A 110 23.23 -10.42 5.81
C LYS A 110 23.51 -8.95 6.09
N GLU A 111 24.56 -8.66 6.85
CA GLU A 111 24.91 -7.28 7.22
C GLU A 111 25.25 -6.43 5.99
N VAL A 112 26.11 -6.94 5.11
CA VAL A 112 26.50 -6.24 3.87
C VAL A 112 25.27 -6.01 2.98
N LEU A 113 24.42 -7.02 2.82
CA LEU A 113 23.21 -6.93 2.02
C LEU A 113 22.26 -5.86 2.55
N LYS A 114 21.99 -5.83 3.86
CA LYS A 114 21.13 -4.81 4.48
C LYS A 114 21.68 -3.41 4.26
N LYS A 115 22.99 -3.21 4.47
CA LYS A 115 23.64 -1.91 4.28
C LYS A 115 23.51 -1.38 2.84
N ILE A 116 23.63 -2.26 1.86
CA ILE A 116 23.61 -1.86 0.45
C ILE A 116 22.18 -1.64 -0.05
N PHE A 117 21.27 -2.58 0.20
CA PHE A 117 19.95 -2.56 -0.42
C PHE A 117 18.89 -1.86 0.43
N ILE A 118 18.98 -1.97 1.75
CA ILE A 118 18.03 -1.35 2.68
C ILE A 118 18.51 0.05 3.06
N GLU A 119 19.74 0.18 3.57
CA GLU A 119 20.32 1.47 4.00
C GLU A 119 20.86 2.31 2.83
N LYS A 120 20.87 1.76 1.60
CA LYS A 120 21.33 2.43 0.37
C LYS A 120 22.75 3.01 0.46
N LEU A 121 23.63 2.37 1.24
CA LEU A 121 25.03 2.74 1.34
C LEU A 121 25.81 2.30 0.11
N SER A 122 26.83 3.09 -0.25
CA SER A 122 27.76 2.71 -1.32
C SER A 122 28.66 1.54 -0.87
N TRP A 123 29.13 0.75 -1.83
CA TRP A 123 30.10 -0.33 -1.56
C TRP A 123 31.35 0.17 -0.82
N ASN A 124 31.85 1.36 -1.15
CA ASN A 124 33.02 1.95 -0.49
C ASN A 124 32.75 2.20 0.99
N SER A 125 31.61 2.82 1.31
CA SER A 125 31.20 3.10 2.69
C SER A 125 31.05 1.81 3.50
N VAL A 126 30.48 0.76 2.91
CA VAL A 126 30.33 -0.54 3.58
C VAL A 126 31.69 -1.19 3.84
N CYS A 127 32.61 -1.14 2.89
CA CYS A 127 33.97 -1.64 3.04
C CYS A 127 34.74 -0.88 4.14
N GLU A 128 34.67 0.45 4.15
CA GLU A 128 35.30 1.28 5.18
C GLU A 128 34.80 0.90 6.57
N ILE A 129 33.47 0.81 6.77
CA ILE A 129 32.88 0.40 8.05
C ILE A 129 33.38 -0.99 8.47
N GLY A 130 33.50 -1.92 7.53
CA GLY A 130 34.05 -3.26 7.78
C GLY A 130 35.51 -3.23 8.23
N ILE A 131 36.32 -2.37 7.61
CA ILE A 131 37.73 -2.17 7.95
C ILE A 131 37.86 -1.56 9.35
N TYR A 132 37.16 -0.47 9.65
CA TYR A 132 37.18 0.20 10.96
C TYR A 132 36.82 -0.75 12.11
N ARG A 133 35.79 -1.59 11.95
CA ARG A 133 35.43 -2.60 12.97
C ARG A 133 36.52 -3.65 13.19
N ARG A 134 37.25 -4.02 12.15
CA ARG A 134 38.34 -5.00 12.23
C ARG A 134 39.59 -4.44 12.91
N TYR A 135 39.84 -3.14 12.76
CA TYR A 135 40.91 -2.44 13.47
C TYR A 135 40.59 -2.30 14.97
N ASN A 136 39.39 -1.85 15.32
CA ASN A 136 39.01 -1.67 16.74
C ASN A 136 38.93 -3.00 17.51
N SER A 137 38.46 -4.08 16.88
CA SER A 137 38.43 -5.42 17.51
C SER A 137 39.80 -6.06 17.75
N LYS A 138 40.87 -5.52 17.14
CA LYS A 138 42.27 -5.92 17.41
C LYS A 138 42.96 -5.04 18.45
N SER A 139 42.41 -3.88 18.77
CA SER A 139 42.96 -2.96 19.78
C SER A 139 42.51 -3.30 21.22
N ASP A 140 41.47 -4.12 21.37
CA ASP A 140 40.93 -4.60 22.66
C ASP A 140 41.47 -5.99 23.09
N ARG A 141 42.54 -6.49 22.45
CA ARG A 141 43.27 -7.70 22.85
C ARG A 141 44.72 -7.38 23.11
#